data_AF-F6HQH1-F1
#
_entry.id   AF-F6HQH1-F1
#
_cell.length_a   1.000
_cell.length_b   1.000
_cell.length_c   1.000
_cell.angle_alpha   90.00
_cell.angle_beta   90.00
_cell.angle_gamma   90.00
#
_symmetry.space_group_name_H-M   'P 1'
#
loop_
_entity.id
_entity.type
_entity.pdbx_description
1 polymer ?
#
loop_
_entity_poly.entity_id
_entity_poly.type
_entity_poly.pdbx_seq_one_letter_code
_entity_poly.pdbx_strand_id
1 'polypeptide(L)'
;MKRTAREVDQVQGSWVEEHRRKRFSGSMNEAEQDFNHVMLSVIEDGQFSDHDHDTVINATCLTLIIGGSDSTVITLTWALCPLMNNPSTLKRAQDELDIKVGKHRQVDESDIKNLVYLQAIIKETLRLYPAAPLSVPREAMEDCTMAGFHIQAGTRLLVNLWKLYKNPRIWSDPLEFQPERFLTKHVDLDVRGQNFEFLPFGSGRRVCPGISFALEFLVCVEPSSYF
;
A
#
# COMPACT_ATOMS: atom_id res chain seq x y z
N MET A 1 19.83 -11.40 -10.16
CA MET A 1 19.61 -10.52 -8.98
C MET A 1 20.76 -9.55 -8.71
N LYS A 2 22.03 -9.97 -8.57
CA LYS A 2 23.14 -9.03 -8.28
C LYS A 2 23.34 -7.90 -9.31
N ARG A 3 23.12 -8.18 -10.60
CA ARG A 3 23.18 -7.17 -11.67
C ARG A 3 22.09 -6.10 -11.51
N THR A 4 20.83 -6.52 -11.45
CA THR A 4 19.67 -5.65 -11.25
C THR A 4 19.81 -4.80 -9.99
N ALA A 5 20.25 -5.39 -8.89
CA ALA A 5 20.49 -4.64 -7.65
C ALA A 5 21.51 -3.50 -7.84
N ARG A 6 22.62 -3.75 -8.56
CA ARG A 6 23.61 -2.71 -8.87
C ARG A 6 23.05 -1.62 -9.80
N GLU A 7 22.28 -2.01 -10.80
CA GLU A 7 21.66 -1.05 -11.73
C GLU A 7 20.67 -0.13 -11.00
N VAL A 8 19.83 -0.70 -10.13
CA VAL A 8 18.87 0.05 -9.31
C VAL A 8 19.59 0.97 -8.31
N ASP A 9 20.63 0.46 -7.64
CA ASP A 9 21.44 1.23 -6.70
C ASP A 9 22.13 2.44 -7.38
N GLN A 10 22.67 2.22 -8.58
CA GLN A 10 23.27 3.30 -9.38
C GLN A 10 22.26 4.37 -9.77
N VAL A 11 21.05 3.98 -10.17
CA VAL A 11 19.98 4.93 -10.53
C VAL A 11 19.55 5.73 -9.30
N GLN A 12 19.27 5.06 -8.18
CA GLN A 12 18.85 5.71 -6.94
C GLN A 12 19.93 6.69 -6.43
N GLY A 13 21.20 6.27 -6.43
CA GLY A 13 22.30 7.14 -6.04
C GLY A 13 22.45 8.37 -6.95
N SER A 14 22.20 8.21 -8.26
CA SER A 14 22.24 9.34 -9.19
C SER A 14 21.16 10.38 -8.90
N TRP A 15 19.96 9.96 -8.48
CA TRP A 15 18.87 10.86 -8.10
C TRP A 15 19.18 11.62 -6.81
N VAL A 16 19.75 10.96 -5.81
CA VAL A 16 20.14 11.62 -4.55
C VAL A 16 21.22 12.67 -4.80
N GLU A 17 22.22 12.36 -5.63
CA GLU A 17 23.28 13.31 -5.98
C GLU A 17 22.72 14.51 -6.77
N GLU A 18 21.76 14.29 -7.67
CA GLU A 18 21.08 15.38 -8.38
C GLU A 18 20.36 16.31 -7.40
N HIS A 19 19.61 15.76 -6.44
CA HIS A 19 18.89 16.54 -5.43
C HIS A 19 19.84 17.32 -4.52
N ARG A 20 20.96 16.70 -4.13
CA ARG A 20 22.03 17.35 -3.36
C ARG A 20 22.62 18.54 -4.12
N ARG A 21 22.97 18.35 -5.39
CA ARG A 21 23.52 19.42 -6.24
C ARG A 21 22.54 20.59 -6.39
N LYS A 22 21.26 20.31 -6.68
CA LYS A 22 20.20 21.33 -6.82
C LYS A 22 19.95 22.12 -5.54
N ARG A 23 20.03 21.45 -4.38
CA ARG A 23 19.92 22.07 -3.05
C ARG A 23 21.09 23.03 -2.80
N PHE A 24 22.33 22.60 -3.06
CA PHE A 24 23.51 23.44 -2.90
C PHE A 24 23.52 24.67 -3.82
N SER A 25 23.03 24.53 -5.06
CA SER A 25 22.94 25.67 -5.99
C SER A 25 21.77 26.63 -5.72
N GLY A 26 20.91 26.32 -4.73
CA GLY A 26 19.70 27.11 -4.46
C GLY A 26 18.72 27.14 -5.63
N SER A 27 18.84 26.20 -6.57
CA SER A 27 18.06 26.18 -7.81
C SER A 27 16.86 25.23 -7.75
N MET A 28 16.56 24.69 -6.57
CA MET A 28 15.45 23.75 -6.38
C MET A 28 14.14 24.51 -6.25
N ASN A 29 13.20 24.24 -7.16
CA ASN A 29 11.85 24.77 -7.04
C ASN A 29 11.04 23.96 -6.03
N GLU A 30 10.02 24.55 -5.42
CA GLU A 30 9.12 23.86 -4.46
C GLU A 30 8.46 22.63 -5.09
N ALA A 31 8.10 22.70 -6.37
CA ALA A 31 7.54 21.58 -7.13
C ALA A 31 8.53 20.42 -7.41
N GLU A 32 9.83 20.64 -7.23
CA GLU A 32 10.87 19.60 -7.38
C GLU A 32 11.27 18.98 -6.04
N GLN A 33 10.67 19.41 -4.92
CA GLN A 33 10.93 18.85 -3.61
C GLN A 33 10.15 17.55 -3.45
N ASP A 34 10.85 16.43 -3.52
CA ASP A 34 10.31 15.10 -3.35
C ASP A 34 10.78 14.45 -2.04
N PHE A 35 10.51 13.15 -1.89
CA PHE A 35 10.94 12.40 -0.71
C PHE A 35 12.48 12.34 -0.55
N ASN A 36 13.26 12.35 -1.65
CA ASN A 36 14.72 12.43 -1.55
C ASN A 36 15.16 13.76 -0.96
N HIS A 37 14.50 14.86 -1.34
CA HIS A 37 14.76 16.18 -0.76
C HIS A 37 14.48 16.23 0.75
N VAL A 38 13.36 15.65 1.18
CA VAL A 38 13.00 15.55 2.60
C VAL A 38 14.00 14.68 3.38
N MET A 39 14.41 13.54 2.82
CA MET A 39 15.41 12.69 3.47
C MET A 39 16.76 13.41 3.64
N LEU A 40 17.17 14.19 2.65
CA LEU A 40 18.38 15.03 2.74
C LEU A 40 18.26 16.11 3.82
N SER A 41 17.10 16.76 4.02
CA SER A 41 16.96 17.75 5.10
C SER A 41 16.97 17.15 6.49
N VAL A 42 16.37 15.97 6.67
CA VAL A 42 16.27 15.34 7.99
C VAL A 42 17.62 14.77 8.45
N ILE A 43 18.40 14.25 7.50
CA ILE A 43 19.61 13.48 7.81
C ILE A 43 20.85 14.36 8.00
N GLU A 44 20.83 15.62 7.55
CA GLU A 44 21.89 16.62 7.80
C GLU A 44 22.07 16.95 9.30
N ASP A 45 21.07 16.67 10.15
CA ASP A 45 21.03 17.12 11.56
C ASP A 45 21.41 16.06 12.62
N GLY A 46 21.80 14.82 12.27
CA GLY A 46 22.20 13.83 13.29
C GLY A 46 22.66 12.46 12.78
N GLN A 47 23.32 11.67 13.65
CA GLN A 47 23.62 10.27 13.38
C GLN A 47 22.37 9.40 13.57
N PHE A 48 21.77 8.95 12.47
CA PHE A 48 20.56 8.11 12.48
C PHE A 48 20.85 6.61 12.58
N SER A 49 22.06 6.17 12.20
CA SER A 49 22.46 4.75 12.22
C SER A 49 23.98 4.60 12.17
N ASP A 50 24.47 3.38 12.35
CA ASP A 50 25.88 3.03 12.13
C ASP A 50 26.27 3.05 10.64
N HIS A 51 25.31 3.23 9.72
CA HIS A 51 25.53 3.35 8.29
C HIS A 51 25.64 4.81 7.84
N ASP A 52 26.34 5.03 6.74
CA ASP A 52 26.47 6.35 6.14
C ASP A 52 25.11 6.88 5.65
N HIS A 53 25.01 8.21 5.62
CA HIS A 53 23.77 8.91 5.28
C HIS A 53 23.25 8.54 3.89
N ASP A 54 24.13 8.38 2.90
CA ASP A 54 23.73 8.08 1.51
C ASP A 54 23.13 6.68 1.42
N THR A 55 23.74 5.70 2.09
CA THR A 55 23.18 4.34 2.21
C THR A 55 21.78 4.36 2.84
N VAL A 56 21.58 5.11 3.92
CA VAL A 56 20.28 5.21 4.59
C VAL A 56 19.23 5.85 3.68
N ILE A 57 19.57 6.97 3.02
CA ILE A 57 18.67 7.68 2.10
C ILE A 57 18.30 6.76 0.94
N ASN A 58 19.29 6.20 0.24
CA ASN A 58 19.09 5.34 -0.92
C ASN A 58 18.24 4.12 -0.56
N ALA A 59 18.57 3.43 0.53
CA ALA A 59 17.83 2.24 0.95
C ALA A 59 16.38 2.57 1.35
N THR A 60 16.16 3.70 2.03
CA THR A 60 14.81 4.12 2.46
C THR A 60 13.94 4.49 1.25
N CYS A 61 14.43 5.35 0.38
CA CYS A 61 13.72 5.76 -0.84
C CYS A 61 13.41 4.55 -1.73
N LEU A 62 14.40 3.68 -1.94
CA LEU A 62 14.21 2.47 -2.73
C LEU A 62 13.18 1.52 -2.10
N THR A 63 13.20 1.36 -0.78
CA THR A 63 12.22 0.52 -0.06
C THR A 63 10.79 1.04 -0.25
N LEU A 64 10.59 2.36 -0.25
CA LEU A 64 9.28 2.96 -0.51
C LEU A 64 8.84 2.77 -1.96
N ILE A 65 9.74 2.95 -2.92
CA ILE A 65 9.44 2.75 -4.35
C ILE A 65 9.04 1.30 -4.61
N ILE A 66 9.83 0.32 -4.13
CA ILE A 66 9.52 -1.10 -4.31
C ILE A 66 8.21 -1.46 -3.58
N GLY A 67 8.06 -1.00 -2.35
CA GLY A 67 6.87 -1.28 -1.55
C GLY A 67 5.59 -0.70 -2.14
N GLY A 68 5.65 0.49 -2.73
CA GLY A 68 4.49 1.20 -3.28
C GLY A 68 4.17 0.88 -4.73
N SER A 69 5.13 0.41 -5.53
CA SER A 69 4.92 0.13 -6.96
C SER A 69 4.20 -1.21 -7.17
N ASP A 70 4.86 -2.32 -6.86
CA ASP A 70 4.37 -3.67 -7.15
C ASP A 70 3.01 -3.94 -6.47
N SER A 71 2.86 -3.56 -5.20
CA SER A 71 1.61 -3.80 -4.47
C SER A 71 0.43 -3.06 -5.08
N THR A 72 0.67 -1.83 -5.54
CA THR A 72 -0.37 -0.97 -6.12
C THR A 72 -0.76 -1.45 -7.49
N VAL A 73 0.21 -1.80 -8.35
CA VAL A 73 -0.05 -2.37 -9.68
C VAL A 73 -0.85 -3.68 -9.57
N ILE A 74 -0.45 -4.56 -8.65
CA ILE A 74 -1.18 -5.82 -8.40
C ILE A 74 -2.61 -5.52 -7.96
N THR A 75 -2.80 -4.58 -7.02
CA THR A 75 -4.13 -4.26 -6.48
C THR A 75 -5.02 -3.63 -7.54
N LEU A 76 -4.53 -2.67 -8.33
CA LEU A 76 -5.28 -2.05 -9.44
C LEU A 76 -5.66 -3.09 -10.51
N THR A 77 -4.73 -3.96 -10.88
CA THR A 77 -5.00 -5.05 -11.84
C THR A 77 -6.15 -5.93 -11.35
N TRP A 78 -6.10 -6.34 -10.08
CA TRP A 78 -7.14 -7.16 -9.47
C TRP A 78 -8.40 -6.40 -9.09
N ALA A 79 -8.41 -5.07 -9.08
CA ALA A 79 -9.63 -4.27 -8.98
C ALA A 79 -10.35 -4.23 -10.33
N LEU A 80 -9.61 -4.05 -11.43
CA LEU A 80 -10.17 -4.00 -12.78
C LEU A 80 -10.76 -5.35 -13.21
N CYS A 81 -10.12 -6.48 -12.87
CA CYS A 81 -10.58 -7.80 -13.30
C CYS A 81 -12.03 -8.12 -12.84
N PRO A 82 -12.42 -7.99 -11.56
CA PRO A 82 -13.79 -8.18 -11.12
C PRO A 82 -14.75 -7.12 -11.65
N LEU A 83 -14.33 -5.85 -11.77
CA LEU A 83 -15.19 -4.79 -12.29
C LEU A 83 -15.62 -5.05 -13.74
N MET A 84 -14.72 -5.53 -14.59
CA MET A 84 -15.04 -5.92 -15.97
C MET A 84 -16.01 -7.11 -16.03
N ASN A 85 -15.99 -7.99 -15.03
CA ASN A 85 -16.88 -9.15 -14.94
C ASN A 85 -18.20 -8.86 -14.21
N ASN A 86 -18.35 -7.68 -13.58
CA ASN A 86 -19.53 -7.29 -12.82
C ASN A 86 -20.04 -5.91 -13.26
N PRO A 87 -20.77 -5.84 -14.39
CA PRO A 87 -21.23 -4.57 -14.97
C PRO A 87 -22.07 -3.72 -14.01
N SER A 88 -22.85 -4.35 -13.11
CA SER A 88 -23.64 -3.66 -12.09
C SER A 88 -22.76 -2.92 -11.07
N THR A 89 -21.69 -3.56 -10.60
CA THR A 89 -20.71 -2.96 -9.69
C THR A 89 -19.97 -1.82 -10.38
N LEU A 90 -19.51 -2.02 -11.61
CA LEU A 90 -18.87 -0.96 -12.39
C LEU A 90 -19.79 0.25 -12.58
N LYS A 91 -21.05 0.00 -12.98
CA LYS A 91 -22.03 1.07 -13.19
C LYS A 91 -22.29 1.86 -11.90
N ARG A 92 -22.39 1.19 -10.77
CA ARG A 92 -22.59 1.83 -9.47
C ARG A 92 -21.39 2.68 -9.03
N ALA A 93 -20.17 2.25 -9.34
CA ALA A 93 -18.96 3.06 -9.10
C ALA A 93 -18.93 4.32 -9.98
N GLN A 94 -19.30 4.18 -11.26
CA GLN A 94 -19.43 5.32 -12.18
C GLN A 94 -20.51 6.30 -11.71
N ASP A 95 -21.67 5.80 -11.26
CA ASP A 95 -22.75 6.64 -10.75
C ASP A 95 -22.31 7.40 -9.47
N GLU A 96 -21.52 6.78 -8.59
CA GLU A 96 -20.93 7.46 -7.44
C GLU A 96 -19.99 8.59 -7.87
N LEU A 97 -19.08 8.34 -8.82
CA LEU A 97 -18.17 9.36 -9.35
C LEU A 97 -18.94 10.52 -10.02
N ASP A 98 -19.94 10.20 -10.86
CA ASP A 98 -20.79 11.19 -11.53
C ASP A 98 -21.53 12.09 -10.53
N ILE A 99 -22.00 11.53 -9.41
CA ILE A 99 -22.76 12.27 -8.38
C ILE A 99 -21.82 13.09 -7.48
N LYS A 100 -20.67 12.54 -7.09
CA LYS A 100 -19.80 13.14 -6.06
C LYS A 100 -18.76 14.08 -6.64
N VAL A 101 -18.25 13.80 -7.84
CA VAL A 101 -17.14 14.51 -8.49
C VAL A 101 -17.64 15.26 -9.72
N GLY A 102 -18.49 14.61 -10.53
CA GLY A 102 -18.99 15.11 -11.81
C GLY A 102 -18.05 14.80 -12.98
N LYS A 103 -18.40 15.28 -14.18
CA LYS A 103 -17.74 14.90 -15.45
C LYS A 103 -16.69 15.89 -15.96
N HIS A 104 -16.46 16.98 -15.23
CA HIS A 104 -15.71 18.14 -15.73
C HIS A 104 -14.33 18.30 -15.10
N ARG A 105 -13.95 17.41 -14.18
CA ARG A 105 -12.65 17.43 -13.50
C ARG A 105 -12.28 16.01 -13.08
N GLN A 106 -11.00 15.81 -12.80
CA GLN A 106 -10.48 14.58 -12.21
C GLN A 106 -10.82 14.51 -10.72
N VAL A 107 -10.76 13.28 -10.19
CA VAL A 107 -10.84 13.00 -8.75
C VAL A 107 -9.68 13.70 -8.03
N ASP A 108 -10.00 14.39 -6.96
CA ASP A 108 -9.02 14.99 -6.04
C ASP A 108 -8.99 14.20 -4.73
N GLU A 109 -7.89 14.31 -3.98
CA GLU A 109 -7.75 13.65 -2.68
C GLU A 109 -8.89 14.01 -1.72
N SER A 110 -9.36 15.26 -1.77
CA SER A 110 -10.46 15.75 -0.94
C SER A 110 -11.81 15.08 -1.21
N ASP A 111 -11.98 14.44 -2.38
CA ASP A 111 -13.19 13.70 -2.77
C ASP A 111 -13.24 12.29 -2.18
N ILE A 112 -12.08 11.67 -1.91
CA ILE A 112 -11.96 10.26 -1.54
C ILE A 112 -12.93 9.89 -0.42
N LYS A 113 -13.04 10.73 0.61
CA LYS A 113 -13.93 10.53 1.76
C LYS A 113 -15.40 10.33 1.39
N ASN A 114 -15.83 10.85 0.24
CA ASN A 114 -17.19 10.76 -0.27
C ASN A 114 -17.40 9.59 -1.25
N LEU A 115 -16.32 8.96 -1.73
CA LEU A 115 -16.32 7.83 -2.67
C LEU A 115 -16.39 6.50 -1.92
N VAL A 116 -17.46 6.31 -1.14
CA VAL A 116 -17.59 5.19 -0.20
C VAL A 116 -17.71 3.84 -0.90
N TYR A 117 -18.35 3.78 -2.07
CA TYR A 117 -18.47 2.56 -2.85
C TYR A 117 -17.15 2.19 -3.52
N LEU A 118 -16.41 3.18 -4.04
CA LEU A 118 -15.07 2.93 -4.58
C LEU A 118 -14.11 2.45 -3.49
N GLN A 119 -14.15 3.04 -2.29
CA GLN A 119 -13.41 2.52 -1.13
C GLN A 119 -13.81 1.07 -0.79
N ALA A 120 -15.09 0.72 -0.86
CA ALA A 120 -15.56 -0.64 -0.64
C ALA A 120 -15.06 -1.63 -1.71
N ILE A 121 -14.98 -1.20 -2.97
CA ILE A 121 -14.37 -1.98 -4.07
C ILE A 121 -12.89 -2.26 -3.79
N ILE A 122 -12.13 -1.26 -3.34
CA ILE A 122 -10.73 -1.43 -2.99
C ILE A 122 -10.57 -2.38 -1.79
N LYS A 123 -11.38 -2.23 -0.74
CA LYS A 123 -11.38 -3.15 0.42
C LYS A 123 -11.67 -4.60 0.00
N GLU A 124 -12.67 -4.81 -0.86
CA GLU A 124 -13.02 -6.15 -1.35
C GLU A 124 -11.95 -6.74 -2.28
N THR A 125 -11.30 -5.90 -3.08
CA THR A 125 -10.13 -6.29 -3.88
C THR A 125 -8.98 -6.75 -2.99
N LEU A 126 -8.63 -5.97 -1.97
CA LEU A 126 -7.57 -6.30 -1.02
C LEU A 126 -7.87 -7.58 -0.22
N ARG A 127 -9.16 -7.87 0.05
CA ARG A 127 -9.60 -9.11 0.69
C ARG A 127 -9.44 -10.31 -0.23
N LEU A 128 -9.93 -10.24 -1.47
CA LEU A 128 -9.91 -11.40 -2.37
C LEU A 128 -8.51 -11.67 -2.95
N TYR A 129 -7.79 -10.60 -3.26
CA TYR A 129 -6.53 -10.60 -3.99
C TYR A 129 -5.44 -9.80 -3.24
N PRO A 130 -5.05 -10.23 -2.02
CA PRO A 130 -4.00 -9.54 -1.29
C PRO A 130 -2.67 -9.60 -2.05
N ALA A 131 -2.02 -8.45 -2.25
CA ALA A 131 -0.72 -8.38 -2.92
C ALA A 131 0.37 -9.20 -2.22
N ALA A 132 0.27 -9.37 -0.89
CA ALA A 132 1.14 -10.21 -0.09
C ALA A 132 0.32 -11.32 0.63
N PRO A 133 -0.02 -12.44 -0.04
CA PRO A 133 -0.94 -13.45 0.50
C PRO A 133 -0.44 -14.17 1.77
N LEU A 134 0.88 -14.19 2.00
CA LEU A 134 1.52 -14.76 3.19
C LEU A 134 2.07 -13.69 4.16
N SER A 135 1.68 -12.42 3.95
CA SER A 135 2.28 -11.27 4.62
C SER A 135 3.81 -11.20 4.42
N VAL A 136 4.46 -10.22 5.05
CA VAL A 136 5.92 -10.16 5.13
C VAL A 136 6.39 -11.09 6.25
N PRO A 137 7.40 -11.95 6.02
CA PRO A 137 7.91 -12.86 7.04
C PRO A 137 8.31 -12.12 8.33
N ARG A 138 7.94 -12.70 9.46
CA ARG A 138 8.40 -12.29 10.80
C ARG A 138 9.37 -13.31 11.36
N GLU A 139 10.10 -12.92 12.38
CA GLU A 139 11.00 -13.79 13.11
C GLU A 139 10.76 -13.64 14.61
N ALA A 140 10.68 -14.75 15.33
CA ALA A 140 10.62 -14.74 16.79
C ALA A 140 11.97 -14.26 17.34
N MET A 141 12.00 -13.14 18.05
CA MET A 141 13.24 -12.58 18.60
C MET A 141 13.72 -13.32 19.85
N GLU A 142 12.79 -13.98 20.54
CA GLU A 142 13.02 -14.76 21.75
C GLU A 142 12.08 -15.97 21.77
N ASP A 143 12.43 -16.94 22.60
CA ASP A 143 11.57 -18.08 22.88
C ASP A 143 10.23 -17.60 23.46
N CYS A 144 9.12 -18.00 22.86
CA CYS A 144 7.80 -17.62 23.33
C CYS A 144 6.80 -18.77 23.23
N THR A 145 5.64 -18.62 23.88
CA THR A 145 4.54 -19.59 23.76
C THR A 145 3.34 -18.89 23.15
N MET A 146 2.83 -19.42 22.03
CA MET A 146 1.67 -18.89 21.31
C MET A 146 0.64 -19.99 21.09
N ALA A 147 -0.60 -19.77 21.52
CA ALA A 147 -1.70 -20.75 21.44
C ALA A 147 -1.34 -22.15 22.01
N GLY A 148 -0.51 -22.18 23.06
CA GLY A 148 -0.03 -23.42 23.69
C GLY A 148 1.17 -24.08 23.00
N PHE A 149 1.66 -23.53 21.89
CA PHE A 149 2.86 -24.02 21.19
C PHE A 149 4.08 -23.21 21.59
N HIS A 150 5.17 -23.89 21.93
CA HIS A 150 6.47 -23.27 22.13
C HIS A 150 7.13 -22.95 20.79
N ILE A 151 7.57 -21.71 20.62
CA ILE A 151 8.21 -21.17 19.42
C ILE A 151 9.59 -20.71 19.83
N GLN A 152 10.61 -21.30 19.23
CA GLN A 152 12.01 -20.95 19.51
C GLN A 152 12.39 -19.62 18.83
N ALA A 153 13.31 -18.89 19.44
CA ALA A 153 13.96 -17.74 18.83
C ALA A 153 14.54 -18.09 17.45
N GLY A 154 14.48 -17.17 16.50
CA GLY A 154 14.87 -17.38 15.10
C GLY A 154 13.83 -18.09 14.24
N THR A 155 12.71 -18.54 14.81
CA THR A 155 11.62 -19.16 14.02
C THR A 155 10.99 -18.14 13.09
N ARG A 156 10.98 -18.42 11.78
CA ARG A 156 10.27 -17.62 10.78
C ARG A 156 8.76 -17.88 10.83
N LEU A 157 7.98 -16.82 10.93
CA LEU A 157 6.52 -16.85 10.99
C LEU A 157 5.93 -16.20 9.73
N LEU A 158 4.93 -16.85 9.15
CA LEU A 158 4.19 -16.38 7.98
C LEU A 158 2.70 -16.34 8.32
N VAL A 159 2.05 -15.19 8.07
CA VAL A 159 0.61 -15.03 8.30
C VAL A 159 -0.12 -15.29 6.99
N ASN A 160 -0.87 -16.39 6.91
CA ASN A 160 -1.61 -16.74 5.69
C ASN A 160 -2.90 -15.92 5.55
N LEU A 161 -2.74 -14.67 5.08
CA LEU A 161 -3.83 -13.74 4.82
C LEU A 161 -4.80 -14.27 3.77
N TRP A 162 -4.29 -14.94 2.73
CA TRP A 162 -5.14 -15.54 1.70
C TRP A 162 -6.15 -16.55 2.28
N LYS A 163 -5.71 -17.40 3.20
CA LYS A 163 -6.58 -18.37 3.90
C LYS A 163 -7.54 -17.67 4.86
N LEU A 164 -7.07 -16.65 5.58
CA LEU A 164 -7.89 -15.86 6.49
C LEU A 164 -9.08 -15.22 5.75
N TYR A 165 -8.81 -14.59 4.62
CA TYR A 165 -9.82 -13.86 3.83
C TYR A 165 -10.80 -14.75 3.09
N LYS A 166 -10.44 -16.02 2.87
CA LYS A 166 -11.30 -17.02 2.24
C LYS A 166 -12.00 -17.94 3.24
N ASN A 167 -11.87 -17.66 4.54
CA ASN A 167 -12.46 -18.49 5.57
C ASN A 167 -13.98 -18.25 5.68
N PRO A 168 -14.84 -19.24 5.39
CA PRO A 168 -16.29 -19.08 5.44
C PRO A 168 -16.85 -18.86 6.86
N ARG A 169 -16.04 -19.11 7.91
CA ARG A 169 -16.41 -18.81 9.29
C ARG A 169 -16.33 -17.32 9.63
N ILE A 170 -15.60 -16.56 8.81
CA ILE A 170 -15.34 -15.12 9.00
C ILE A 170 -16.09 -14.33 7.93
N TRP A 171 -16.04 -14.79 6.68
CA TRP A 171 -16.60 -14.10 5.51
C TRP A 171 -17.70 -14.94 4.87
N SER A 172 -18.92 -14.40 4.77
CA SER A 172 -20.00 -15.03 3.99
C SER A 172 -19.67 -14.98 2.51
N ASP A 173 -19.94 -16.07 1.78
CA ASP A 173 -19.62 -16.22 0.35
C ASP A 173 -18.20 -15.74 0.04
N PRO A 174 -17.18 -16.37 0.67
CA PRO A 174 -15.84 -15.80 0.79
C PRO A 174 -15.08 -15.67 -0.55
N LEU A 175 -15.56 -16.34 -1.60
CA LEU A 175 -14.96 -16.29 -2.94
C LEU A 175 -15.66 -15.29 -3.87
N GLU A 176 -16.83 -14.79 -3.48
CA GLU A 176 -17.60 -13.82 -4.27
C GLU A 176 -17.06 -12.41 -4.08
N PHE A 177 -16.96 -11.67 -5.18
CA PHE A 177 -16.61 -10.25 -5.18
C PHE A 177 -17.85 -9.42 -4.84
N GLN A 178 -17.98 -9.04 -3.57
CA GLN A 178 -19.15 -8.33 -3.05
C GLN A 178 -18.73 -7.10 -2.22
N PRO A 179 -18.45 -5.95 -2.87
CA PRO A 179 -18.11 -4.71 -2.18
C PRO A 179 -19.14 -4.27 -1.13
N GLU A 180 -20.42 -4.61 -1.34
CA GLU A 180 -21.54 -4.28 -0.46
C GLU A 180 -21.34 -4.74 0.99
N ARG A 181 -20.51 -5.77 1.22
CA ARG A 181 -20.21 -6.25 2.57
C ARG A 181 -19.54 -5.17 3.42
N PHE A 182 -18.73 -4.31 2.82
CA PHE A 182 -18.04 -3.19 3.48
C PHE A 182 -18.91 -1.94 3.63
N LEU A 183 -20.15 -1.96 3.11
CA LEU A 183 -21.15 -0.90 3.32
C LEU A 183 -22.18 -1.27 4.38
N THR A 184 -22.20 -2.53 4.80
CA THR A 184 -23.24 -3.10 5.65
C THR A 184 -22.61 -3.78 6.86
N LYS A 185 -22.32 -5.08 6.76
CA LYS A 185 -21.85 -5.92 7.89
C LYS A 185 -20.44 -5.58 8.37
N HIS A 186 -19.61 -5.02 7.49
CA HIS A 186 -18.19 -4.76 7.73
C HIS A 186 -17.84 -3.27 7.55
N VAL A 187 -18.78 -2.37 7.82
CA VAL A 187 -18.59 -0.92 7.68
C VAL A 187 -17.45 -0.39 8.55
N ASP A 188 -17.32 -0.93 9.77
CA ASP A 188 -16.33 -0.50 10.76
C ASP A 188 -14.96 -1.19 10.59
N LEU A 189 -14.79 -2.08 9.60
CA LEU A 189 -13.50 -2.71 9.36
C LEU A 189 -12.51 -1.70 8.76
N ASP A 190 -11.44 -1.45 9.49
CA ASP A 190 -10.32 -0.61 9.06
C ASP A 190 -9.16 -1.48 8.55
N VAL A 191 -8.34 -0.88 7.69
CA VAL A 191 -7.17 -1.51 7.08
C VAL A 191 -5.89 -1.31 7.89
N ARG A 192 -5.93 -0.51 8.96
CA ARG A 192 -4.75 -0.10 9.77
C ARG A 192 -4.24 -1.16 10.74
N GLY A 193 -4.88 -2.34 10.77
CA GLY A 193 -4.35 -3.53 11.43
C GLY A 193 -4.95 -3.84 12.80
N GLN A 194 -6.08 -3.23 13.15
CA GLN A 194 -6.77 -3.41 14.44
C GLN A 194 -7.88 -4.46 14.35
N ASN A 195 -8.34 -4.75 13.13
CA ASN A 195 -9.31 -5.80 12.84
C ASN A 195 -8.58 -7.04 12.32
N PHE A 196 -8.35 -8.03 13.17
CA PHE A 196 -7.54 -9.21 12.82
C PHE A 196 -8.17 -10.12 11.75
N GLU A 197 -9.45 -9.96 11.45
CA GLU A 197 -10.14 -10.57 10.32
C GLU A 197 -9.77 -9.95 8.96
N PHE A 198 -9.23 -8.72 8.96
CA PHE A 198 -8.92 -7.94 7.75
C PHE A 198 -7.63 -7.12 7.93
N LEU A 199 -6.49 -7.67 7.46
CA LEU A 199 -5.14 -7.14 7.68
C LEU A 199 -4.37 -6.91 6.35
N PRO A 200 -4.94 -6.21 5.34
CA PRO A 200 -4.33 -6.14 4.02
C PRO A 200 -2.95 -5.46 4.03
N PHE A 201 -2.69 -4.64 5.05
CA PHE A 201 -1.41 -3.98 5.29
C PHE A 201 -0.64 -4.52 6.51
N GLY A 202 -1.05 -5.68 7.04
CA GLY A 202 -0.50 -6.26 8.26
C GLY A 202 -0.98 -5.55 9.54
N SER A 203 -0.23 -5.74 10.63
CA SER A 203 -0.53 -5.20 11.95
C SER A 203 0.74 -5.07 12.81
N GLY A 204 0.62 -4.38 13.94
CA GLY A 204 1.65 -4.27 14.97
C GLY A 204 2.82 -3.38 14.57
N ARG A 205 3.99 -3.61 15.20
CA ARG A 205 5.21 -2.78 15.06
C ARG A 205 5.76 -2.65 13.63
N ARG A 206 5.29 -3.48 12.71
CA ARG A 206 5.76 -3.55 11.33
C ARG A 206 4.59 -3.53 10.35
N VAL A 207 3.48 -2.90 10.74
CA VAL A 207 2.39 -2.53 9.84
C VAL A 207 2.93 -1.68 8.69
N CYS A 208 2.33 -1.78 7.50
CA CYS A 208 2.78 -1.03 6.34
C CYS A 208 2.82 0.48 6.65
N PRO A 209 3.95 1.18 6.40
CA PRO A 209 4.01 2.62 6.58
C PRO A 209 3.28 3.39 5.47
N GLY A 210 3.06 2.77 4.30
CA GLY A 210 2.46 3.39 3.12
C GLY A 210 0.92 3.30 3.04
N ILE A 211 0.22 3.03 4.15
CA ILE A 211 -1.25 2.81 4.13
C ILE A 211 -1.99 4.02 3.56
N SER A 212 -1.72 5.22 4.07
CA SER A 212 -2.43 6.43 3.64
C SER A 212 -2.21 6.68 2.15
N PHE A 213 -0.95 6.68 1.72
CA PHE A 213 -0.59 6.83 0.31
C PHE A 213 -1.26 5.78 -0.58
N ALA A 214 -1.27 4.51 -0.19
CA ALA A 214 -1.89 3.45 -0.97
C ALA A 214 -3.40 3.66 -1.11
N LEU A 215 -4.10 4.01 -0.02
CA LEU A 215 -5.54 4.24 -0.07
C LEU A 215 -5.91 5.45 -0.95
N GLU A 216 -5.12 6.51 -0.87
CA GLU A 216 -5.31 7.71 -1.70
C GLU A 216 -5.06 7.39 -3.17
N PHE A 217 -3.91 6.79 -3.47
CA PHE A 217 -3.51 6.46 -4.83
C PHE A 217 -4.48 5.48 -5.49
N LEU A 218 -4.91 4.43 -4.78
CA LEU A 218 -5.80 3.39 -5.34
C LEU A 218 -7.19 3.93 -5.71
N VAL A 219 -7.65 5.00 -5.04
CA VAL A 219 -8.96 5.60 -5.31
C VAL A 219 -8.86 6.70 -6.39
N CYS A 220 -7.73 7.42 -6.44
CA CYS A 220 -7.53 8.51 -7.40
C CYS A 220 -7.10 8.05 -8.80
N VAL A 221 -6.70 6.79 -9.00
CA VAL A 221 -6.41 6.27 -10.34
C VAL A 221 -7.72 6.04 -11.08
N GLU A 222 -8.21 7.09 -11.73
CA GLU A 222 -9.24 6.95 -12.74
C GLU A 222 -8.66 6.26 -13.99
N PRO A 223 -9.37 5.27 -14.56
CA PRO A 223 -9.17 4.94 -15.96
C PRO A 223 -9.52 6.21 -16.75
N SER A 224 -8.50 6.88 -17.29
CA SER A 224 -8.68 8.07 -18.12
C SER A 224 -9.68 7.78 -19.23
N SER A 225 -10.88 8.37 -19.13
CA SER A 225 -11.85 8.73 -20.17
C SER A 225 -12.08 7.80 -21.39
N TYR A 226 -11.72 6.52 -21.32
CA TYR A 226 -11.83 5.54 -22.40
C TYR A 226 -12.70 4.35 -21.98
N PHE A 227 -13.86 4.62 -21.38
CA PHE A 227 -14.99 3.70 -21.31
C PHE A 227 -16.30 4.46 -21.53
#